data_AF-A0A6C0KRP4-F1
#
_entry.id   AF-A0A6C0KRP4-F1
#
_cell.length_a   1.000
_cell.length_b   1.000
_cell.length_c   1.000
_cell.angle_alpha   90.00
_cell.angle_beta   90.00
_cell.angle_gamma   90.00
#
_symmetry.space_group_name_H-M   'P 1'
#
loop_
_entity.id
_entity.type
_entity.pdbx_description
1 polymer ?
#
loop_
_entity_poly.entity_id
_entity_poly.type
_entity_poly.pdbx_seq_one_letter_code
_entity_poly.pdbx_strand_id
1 'polypeptide(L)'
;MNNQRKYIIEKMNNFVSDQNNNQKINVVISFTLELYRVLVSTLLILFVPQNCNGHVCSYQENMEADNQLYIAGLFFNFFTMFIFVIMYVIEIKRENLLITYLEVNKATAFDNESVGNALQKLSISKKDRILFLDKYYQKVAYVSMCSFIINSIISGIVIYDYSLGNQTTTTIITNILFMVTKLSDVYITVNTEKNIFYSAYLKGKIQFNDVDSDKIAKDILVLNDKEVFEEKEVFEEKEVVFKEVFEEKEVFEEKEVFEEKEVVVEVVVET
;
A
#
# COMPACT_ATOMS: atom_id res chain seq x y z
N MET A 1 -46.62 -15.94 -25.99
CA MET A 1 -46.17 -14.78 -25.16
C MET A 1 -45.15 -15.13 -24.07
N ASN A 2 -45.14 -16.34 -23.47
CA ASN A 2 -44.22 -16.66 -22.35
C ASN A 2 -42.75 -16.95 -22.77
N ASN A 3 -42.52 -17.54 -23.96
CA ASN A 3 -41.15 -17.90 -24.41
C ASN A 3 -40.31 -16.71 -24.86
N GLN A 4 -40.92 -15.70 -25.50
CA GLN A 4 -40.20 -14.48 -25.91
C GLN A 4 -39.75 -13.64 -24.70
N ARG A 5 -40.56 -13.55 -23.64
CA ARG A 5 -40.15 -12.88 -22.39
C ARG A 5 -38.99 -13.59 -21.71
N LYS A 6 -39.03 -14.93 -21.62
CA LYS A 6 -37.91 -15.72 -21.07
C LYS A 6 -36.60 -15.52 -21.85
N TYR A 7 -36.67 -15.57 -23.18
CA TYR A 7 -35.51 -15.32 -24.05
C TYR A 7 -34.89 -13.93 -23.86
N ILE A 8 -35.72 -12.89 -23.71
CA ILE A 8 -35.25 -11.52 -23.48
C ILE A 8 -34.59 -11.40 -22.09
N ILE A 9 -35.19 -11.99 -21.04
CA ILE A 9 -34.63 -11.96 -19.68
C ILE A 9 -33.30 -12.71 -19.62
N GLU A 10 -33.20 -13.88 -20.27
CA GLU A 10 -31.96 -14.66 -20.33
C GLU A 10 -30.87 -13.93 -21.10
N LYS A 11 -31.21 -13.29 -22.23
CA LYS A 11 -30.27 -12.47 -23.00
C LYS A 11 -29.83 -11.21 -22.24
N MET A 12 -30.71 -10.60 -21.46
CA MET A 12 -30.36 -9.47 -20.59
C MET A 12 -29.46 -9.91 -19.42
N ASN A 13 -29.76 -11.03 -18.77
CA ASN A 13 -28.93 -11.57 -17.69
C ASN A 13 -27.53 -11.96 -18.21
N ASN A 14 -27.45 -12.59 -19.38
CA ASN A 14 -26.18 -12.91 -20.01
C ASN A 14 -25.41 -11.64 -20.41
N PHE A 15 -26.06 -10.64 -21.01
CA PHE A 15 -25.42 -9.37 -21.34
C PHE A 15 -24.93 -8.60 -20.12
N VAL A 16 -25.71 -8.55 -19.03
CA VAL A 16 -25.33 -7.91 -17.75
C VAL A 16 -24.20 -8.70 -17.07
N SER A 17 -24.26 -10.03 -17.11
CA SER A 17 -23.20 -10.90 -16.59
C SER A 17 -21.90 -10.75 -17.38
N ASP A 18 -21.97 -10.71 -18.71
CA ASP A 18 -20.82 -10.52 -19.60
C ASP A 18 -20.22 -9.12 -19.42
N GLN A 19 -21.05 -8.07 -19.28
CA GLN A 19 -20.58 -6.73 -18.94
C GLN A 19 -19.90 -6.70 -17.56
N ASN A 20 -20.48 -7.34 -16.55
CA ASN A 20 -19.88 -7.43 -15.21
C ASN A 20 -18.57 -8.23 -15.20
N ASN A 21 -18.46 -9.31 -15.97
CA ASN A 21 -17.25 -10.12 -16.05
C ASN A 21 -16.13 -9.37 -16.79
N ASN A 22 -16.44 -8.72 -17.92
CA ASN A 22 -15.47 -7.91 -18.65
C ASN A 22 -15.02 -6.69 -17.84
N GLN A 23 -15.92 -6.06 -17.07
CA GLN A 23 -15.56 -4.96 -16.17
C GLN A 23 -14.66 -5.44 -15.03
N LYS A 24 -14.98 -6.56 -14.37
CA LYS A 24 -14.14 -7.15 -13.32
C LYS A 24 -12.75 -7.52 -13.84
N ILE A 25 -12.67 -8.15 -15.01
CA ILE A 25 -11.39 -8.51 -15.65
C ILE A 25 -10.56 -7.26 -15.95
N ASN A 26 -11.16 -6.21 -16.51
CA ASN A 26 -10.47 -4.96 -16.80
C ASN A 26 -9.93 -4.26 -15.53
N VAL A 27 -10.68 -4.32 -14.42
CA VAL A 27 -10.23 -3.79 -13.13
C VAL A 27 -9.05 -4.59 -12.59
N VAL A 28 -9.13 -5.93 -12.60
CA VAL A 28 -8.04 -6.82 -12.14
C VAL A 28 -6.78 -6.63 -12.98
N ILE A 29 -6.91 -6.54 -14.30
CA ILE A 29 -5.78 -6.28 -15.21
C ILE A 29 -5.18 -4.90 -14.92
N SER A 30 -6.00 -3.86 -14.76
CA SER A 30 -5.51 -2.51 -14.43
C SER A 30 -4.69 -2.51 -13.14
N PHE A 31 -5.23 -3.12 -12.08
CA PHE A 31 -4.55 -3.24 -10.79
C PHE A 31 -3.24 -4.03 -10.88
N THR A 32 -3.25 -5.15 -11.61
CA THR A 32 -2.05 -5.97 -11.83
C THR A 32 -0.96 -5.19 -12.58
N LEU A 33 -1.34 -4.41 -13.59
CA LEU A 33 -0.41 -3.57 -14.34
C LEU A 33 0.15 -2.43 -13.49
N GLU A 34 -0.66 -1.83 -12.62
CA GLU A 34 -0.20 -0.83 -11.66
C GLU A 34 0.83 -1.42 -10.69
N LEU A 35 0.56 -2.61 -10.13
CA LEU A 35 1.51 -3.30 -9.25
C LEU A 35 2.82 -3.66 -9.96
N TYR A 36 2.73 -4.18 -11.18
CA TYR A 36 3.90 -4.48 -12.02
C TYR A 36 4.75 -3.22 -12.27
N ARG A 37 4.10 -2.09 -12.58
CA ARG A 37 4.80 -0.81 -12.80
C ARG A 37 5.54 -0.35 -11.56
N VAL A 38 4.95 -0.51 -10.37
CA VAL A 38 5.66 -0.15 -9.12
C VAL A 38 6.87 -1.04 -8.88
N LEU A 39 6.75 -2.34 -9.13
CA LEU A 39 7.87 -3.27 -8.99
C LEU A 39 9.03 -2.88 -9.92
N VAL A 40 8.76 -2.70 -11.21
CA VAL A 40 9.79 -2.37 -12.20
C VAL A 40 10.44 -1.01 -11.92
N SER A 41 9.68 -0.07 -11.35
CA SER A 41 10.17 1.28 -11.11
C SER A 41 10.88 1.45 -9.77
N THR A 42 10.68 0.55 -8.81
CA THR A 42 11.46 0.54 -7.56
C THR A 42 12.80 -0.17 -7.74
N LEU A 43 12.85 -1.16 -8.63
CA LEU A 43 14.03 -1.94 -8.98
C LEU A 43 14.69 -1.46 -10.30
N LEU A 44 14.95 -0.15 -10.41
CA LEU A 44 15.48 0.49 -11.62
C LEU A 44 16.77 -0.14 -12.13
N ILE A 45 17.75 -0.41 -11.26
CA ILE A 45 19.04 -1.00 -11.66
C ILE A 45 18.81 -2.38 -12.27
N LEU A 46 17.90 -3.16 -11.69
CA LEU A 46 17.61 -4.51 -12.18
C LEU A 46 16.90 -4.52 -13.54
N PHE A 47 15.89 -3.66 -13.73
CA PHE A 47 15.00 -3.74 -14.90
C PHE A 47 15.34 -2.78 -16.05
N VAL A 48 16.16 -1.75 -15.81
CA VAL A 48 16.61 -0.87 -16.88
C VAL A 48 17.73 -1.56 -17.66
N PRO A 49 17.70 -1.53 -19.01
CA PRO A 49 18.74 -2.15 -19.82
C PRO A 49 20.08 -1.41 -19.62
N GLN A 50 21.11 -2.19 -19.29
CA GLN A 50 22.49 -1.74 -19.09
C GLN A 50 23.43 -2.43 -20.08
N ASN A 51 24.59 -1.83 -20.34
CA ASN A 51 25.62 -2.36 -21.23
C ASN A 51 26.59 -3.25 -20.44
N CYS A 52 26.62 -4.53 -20.76
CA CYS A 52 27.60 -5.49 -20.26
C CYS A 52 28.56 -5.81 -21.42
N ASN A 53 29.71 -5.12 -21.52
CA ASN A 53 30.76 -5.44 -22.50
C ASN A 53 30.29 -5.62 -23.97
N GLY A 54 29.29 -4.83 -24.41
CA GLY A 54 28.80 -4.83 -25.79
C GLY A 54 27.50 -5.61 -26.01
N HIS A 55 26.94 -6.26 -24.99
CA HIS A 55 25.58 -6.81 -25.01
C HIS A 55 24.69 -6.18 -23.94
N VAL A 56 23.38 -6.40 -24.05
CA VAL A 56 22.42 -5.97 -23.03
C VAL A 56 22.50 -6.95 -21.86
N CYS A 57 22.78 -6.44 -20.66
CA CYS A 57 22.84 -7.25 -19.45
C CYS A 57 21.54 -8.04 -19.23
N SER A 58 21.66 -9.30 -18.84
CA SER A 58 20.57 -10.08 -18.27
C SER A 58 20.23 -9.60 -16.86
N TYR A 59 19.06 -10.00 -16.34
CA TYR A 59 18.68 -9.68 -14.95
C TYR A 59 19.67 -10.22 -13.92
N GLN A 60 20.31 -11.36 -14.20
CA GLN A 60 21.31 -11.94 -13.31
C GLN A 60 22.61 -11.13 -13.32
N GLU A 61 23.04 -10.65 -14.49
CA GLU A 61 24.21 -9.78 -14.61
C GLU A 61 23.97 -8.41 -13.94
N ASN A 62 22.75 -7.86 -14.03
CA ASN A 62 22.38 -6.63 -13.31
C ASN A 62 22.34 -6.80 -11.78
N MET A 63 22.33 -8.03 -11.26
CA MET A 63 22.46 -8.30 -9.81
C MET A 63 23.90 -8.52 -9.38
N GLU A 64 24.83 -8.68 -10.32
CA GLU A 64 26.24 -8.89 -10.01
C GLU A 64 26.87 -7.56 -9.60
N ALA A 65 27.43 -7.54 -8.39
CA ALA A 65 28.00 -6.35 -7.79
C ALA A 65 29.35 -6.00 -8.42
N ASP A 66 29.41 -4.92 -9.20
CA ASP A 66 30.67 -4.44 -9.78
C ASP A 66 31.45 -3.51 -8.82
N ASN A 67 30.78 -2.51 -8.24
CA ASN A 67 31.40 -1.53 -7.35
C ASN A 67 30.54 -1.18 -6.13
N GLN A 68 31.14 -0.49 -5.14
CA GLN A 68 30.45 -0.13 -3.89
C GLN A 68 29.19 0.72 -4.12
N LEU A 69 29.21 1.63 -5.11
CA LEU A 69 28.06 2.47 -5.44
C LEU A 69 26.92 1.65 -6.05
N TYR A 70 27.25 0.66 -6.88
CA TYR A 70 26.31 -0.28 -7.49
C TYR A 70 25.64 -1.15 -6.43
N ILE A 71 26.42 -1.69 -5.49
CA ILE A 71 25.92 -2.45 -4.34
C ILE A 71 24.95 -1.60 -3.51
N ALA A 72 25.36 -0.37 -3.17
CA ALA A 72 24.49 0.55 -2.44
C ALA A 72 23.20 0.86 -3.22
N GLY A 73 23.30 1.06 -4.55
CA GLY A 73 22.15 1.27 -5.41
C GLY A 73 21.17 0.09 -5.39
N LEU A 74 21.68 -1.14 -5.53
CA LEU A 74 20.87 -2.35 -5.45
C LEU A 74 20.19 -2.49 -4.08
N PHE A 75 20.90 -2.18 -3.00
CA PHE A 75 20.31 -2.16 -1.66
C PHE A 75 19.15 -1.16 -1.59
N PHE A 76 19.33 0.09 -2.05
CA PHE A 76 18.26 1.08 -2.06
C PHE A 76 17.07 0.66 -2.94
N ASN A 77 17.31 -0.02 -4.06
CA ASN A 77 16.25 -0.57 -4.91
C ASN A 77 15.35 -1.53 -4.13
N PHE A 78 15.94 -2.55 -3.49
CA PHE A 78 15.18 -3.53 -2.71
C PHE A 78 14.56 -2.92 -1.44
N PHE A 79 15.28 -2.01 -0.77
CA PHE A 79 14.78 -1.31 0.40
C PHE A 79 13.55 -0.46 0.07
N THR A 80 13.60 0.30 -1.02
CA THR A 80 12.43 1.07 -1.50
C THR A 80 11.28 0.14 -1.88
N MET A 81 11.55 -0.97 -2.59
CA MET A 81 10.52 -1.97 -2.91
C MET A 81 9.84 -2.52 -1.64
N PHE A 82 10.62 -2.82 -0.60
CA PHE A 82 10.09 -3.27 0.70
C PHE A 82 9.19 -2.23 1.37
N ILE A 83 9.60 -0.95 1.37
CA ILE A 83 8.77 0.15 1.89
C ILE A 83 7.44 0.24 1.13
N PHE A 84 7.45 0.10 -0.20
CA PHE A 84 6.21 0.11 -0.99
C PHE A 84 5.30 -1.08 -0.64
N VAL A 85 5.85 -2.26 -0.40
CA VAL A 85 5.05 -3.42 0.06
C VAL A 85 4.37 -3.11 1.39
N ILE A 86 5.08 -2.55 2.36
CA ILE A 86 4.49 -2.13 3.65
C ILE A 86 3.36 -1.11 3.42
N MET A 87 3.61 -0.09 2.59
CA MET A 87 2.62 0.92 2.25
C MET A 87 1.35 0.30 1.68
N TYR A 88 1.47 -0.63 0.72
CA TYR A 88 0.33 -1.33 0.11
C TYR A 88 -0.44 -2.21 1.10
N VAL A 89 0.25 -2.92 2.00
CA VAL A 89 -0.42 -3.71 3.04
C VAL A 89 -1.26 -2.80 3.96
N ILE A 90 -0.72 -1.63 4.33
CA ILE A 90 -1.45 -0.65 5.14
C ILE A 90 -2.61 -0.03 4.34
N GLU A 91 -2.42 0.29 3.06
CA GLU A 91 -3.45 0.80 2.14
C GLU A 91 -4.67 -0.15 2.12
N ILE A 92 -4.44 -1.46 1.94
CA ILE A 92 -5.49 -2.49 1.92
C ILE A 92 -6.18 -2.61 3.29
N LYS A 93 -5.41 -2.64 4.39
CA LYS A 93 -5.97 -2.71 5.76
C LYS A 93 -6.86 -1.49 6.05
N ARG A 94 -6.41 -0.29 5.64
CA ARG A 94 -7.17 0.96 5.76
C ARG A 94 -8.45 0.88 4.95
N GLU A 95 -8.38 0.51 3.68
CA GLU A 95 -9.56 0.46 2.82
C GLU A 95 -10.62 -0.51 3.35
N ASN A 96 -10.21 -1.72 3.73
CA ASN A 96 -11.14 -2.71 4.29
C ASN A 96 -11.80 -2.21 5.59
N LEU A 97 -11.05 -1.48 6.42
CA LEU A 97 -11.60 -0.85 7.62
C LEU A 97 -12.64 0.22 7.27
N LEU A 98 -12.34 1.11 6.32
CA LEU A 98 -13.25 2.17 5.89
C LEU A 98 -14.53 1.58 5.28
N ILE A 99 -14.42 0.62 4.37
CA ILE A 99 -15.57 -0.08 3.77
C ILE A 99 -16.42 -0.80 4.82
N THR A 100 -15.81 -1.33 5.89
CA THR A 100 -16.54 -2.07 6.93
C THR A 100 -17.39 -1.16 7.81
N TYR A 101 -17.01 0.10 8.00
CA TYR A 101 -17.61 0.97 9.01
C TYR A 101 -18.26 2.23 8.44
N LEU A 102 -17.88 2.64 7.23
CA LEU A 102 -18.34 3.87 6.62
C LEU A 102 -19.01 3.60 5.28
N GLU A 103 -19.94 4.48 4.93
CA GLU A 103 -20.64 4.47 3.66
C GLU A 103 -20.46 5.79 2.91
N VAL A 104 -20.77 5.75 1.62
CA VAL A 104 -20.78 6.92 0.74
C VAL A 104 -22.23 7.35 0.56
N ASN A 105 -22.63 8.38 1.27
CA ASN A 105 -23.98 8.91 1.26
C ASN A 105 -24.04 10.23 0.47
N LYS A 106 -24.69 10.22 -0.69
CA LYS A 106 -24.81 11.41 -1.56
C LYS A 106 -25.73 12.51 -0.98
N ALA A 107 -26.49 12.20 0.06
CA ALA A 107 -27.43 13.12 0.69
C ALA A 107 -26.83 13.87 1.90
N THR A 108 -25.65 13.50 2.36
CA THR A 108 -24.98 14.12 3.50
C THR A 108 -23.79 14.96 3.08
N ALA A 109 -23.48 15.99 3.87
CA ALA A 109 -22.35 16.88 3.61
C ALA A 109 -21.02 16.13 3.80
N PHE A 110 -20.00 16.50 3.02
CA PHE A 110 -18.69 15.86 2.96
C PHE A 110 -17.59 16.69 3.62
N ASP A 111 -17.95 17.75 4.35
CA ASP A 111 -17.01 18.59 5.09
C ASP A 111 -16.47 17.88 6.34
N ASN A 112 -15.27 18.29 6.78
CA ASN A 112 -14.55 17.66 7.88
C ASN A 112 -15.31 17.67 9.21
N GLU A 113 -16.17 18.67 9.45
CA GLU A 113 -16.99 18.76 10.67
C GLU A 113 -18.19 17.79 10.61
N SER A 114 -18.91 17.77 9.49
CA SER A 114 -20.04 16.86 9.26
C SER A 114 -19.62 15.38 9.32
N VAL A 115 -18.50 15.01 8.68
CA VAL A 115 -17.99 13.64 8.76
C VAL A 115 -17.50 13.33 10.18
N GLY A 116 -16.87 14.31 10.85
CA GLY A 116 -16.50 14.21 12.26
C GLY A 116 -17.68 13.92 13.19
N ASN A 117 -18.84 14.52 12.91
CA ASN A 117 -20.10 14.31 13.63
C ASN A 117 -20.72 12.95 13.28
N ALA A 118 -20.68 12.52 12.02
CA ALA A 118 -21.12 11.18 11.63
C ALA A 118 -20.32 10.09 12.35
N LEU A 119 -19.00 10.26 12.47
CA LEU A 119 -18.13 9.34 13.21
C LEU A 119 -18.46 9.23 14.71
N GLN A 120 -19.16 10.21 15.31
CA GLN A 120 -19.57 10.11 16.72
C GLN A 120 -20.66 9.05 16.94
N LYS A 121 -21.37 8.65 15.88
CA LYS A 121 -22.33 7.54 15.94
C LYS A 121 -21.65 6.18 16.15
N LEU A 122 -20.33 6.10 15.92
CA LEU A 122 -19.53 4.90 16.11
C LEU A 122 -18.99 4.84 17.56
N SER A 123 -18.82 3.62 18.09
CA SER A 123 -18.10 3.45 19.37
C SER A 123 -16.70 4.08 19.33
N ILE A 124 -16.26 4.63 20.46
CA ILE A 124 -14.98 5.37 20.60
C ILE A 124 -13.79 4.54 20.10
N SER A 125 -13.74 3.26 20.46
CA SER A 125 -12.67 2.33 20.04
C SER A 125 -12.57 2.19 18.51
N LYS A 126 -13.70 2.11 17.80
CA LYS A 126 -13.72 1.96 16.34
C LYS A 126 -13.30 3.26 15.63
N LYS A 127 -13.78 4.40 16.12
CA LYS A 127 -13.39 5.72 15.61
C LYS A 127 -11.90 5.95 15.74
N ASP A 128 -11.32 5.65 16.90
CA ASP A 128 -9.89 5.83 17.15
C ASP A 128 -9.06 4.91 16.26
N ARG A 129 -9.52 3.68 16.02
CA ARG A 129 -8.87 2.75 15.08
C ARG A 129 -8.84 3.29 13.65
N ILE A 130 -9.94 3.87 13.16
CA ILE A 130 -10.01 4.49 11.82
C ILE A 130 -9.00 5.65 11.72
N LEU A 131 -9.04 6.56 12.69
CA LEU A 131 -8.16 7.74 12.70
C LEU A 131 -6.68 7.39 12.85
N PHE A 132 -6.37 6.39 13.67
CA PHE A 132 -5.00 5.92 13.86
C PHE A 132 -4.45 5.31 12.58
N LEU A 133 -5.21 4.38 11.96
CA LEU A 133 -4.76 3.69 10.76
C LEU A 133 -4.64 4.64 9.56
N ASP A 134 -5.55 5.61 9.43
CA ASP A 134 -5.47 6.65 8.40
C ASP A 134 -4.21 7.50 8.57
N LYS A 135 -3.95 8.01 9.78
CA LYS A 135 -2.69 8.76 10.06
C LYS A 135 -1.43 7.93 9.85
N TYR A 136 -1.48 6.65 10.19
CA TYR A 136 -0.36 5.75 9.98
C TYR A 136 -0.08 5.54 8.49
N TYR A 137 -1.13 5.33 7.69
CA TYR A 137 -1.03 5.28 6.23
C TYR A 137 -0.44 6.57 5.64
N GLN A 138 -0.89 7.74 6.10
CA GLN A 138 -0.34 9.04 5.65
C GLN A 138 1.19 9.11 5.86
N LYS A 139 1.67 8.74 7.06
CA LYS A 139 3.11 8.75 7.36
C LYS A 139 3.90 7.80 6.47
N VAL A 140 3.44 6.55 6.31
CA VAL A 140 4.12 5.56 5.49
C VAL A 140 4.11 5.95 4.00
N ALA A 141 3.03 6.57 3.52
CA ALA A 141 2.97 7.10 2.16
C ALA A 141 4.03 8.19 1.90
N TYR A 142 4.21 9.15 2.82
CA TYR A 142 5.26 10.17 2.69
C TYR A 142 6.67 9.56 2.76
N VAL A 143 6.91 8.59 3.64
CA VAL A 143 8.19 7.85 3.70
C VAL A 143 8.46 7.14 2.37
N SER A 144 7.45 6.52 1.78
CA SER A 144 7.55 5.83 0.48
C SER A 144 7.90 6.80 -0.65
N MET A 145 7.28 7.98 -0.68
CA MET A 145 7.61 9.04 -1.65
C MET A 145 9.06 9.52 -1.52
N CYS A 146 9.51 9.81 -0.29
CA CYS A 146 10.89 10.23 -0.04
C CYS A 146 11.89 9.13 -0.42
N SER A 147 11.62 7.88 -0.03
CA SER A 147 12.44 6.73 -0.39
C SER A 147 12.56 6.56 -1.90
N PHE A 148 11.45 6.70 -2.64
CA PHE A 148 11.45 6.61 -4.10
C PHE A 148 12.31 7.69 -4.78
N ILE A 149 12.27 8.92 -4.27
CA ILE A 149 13.10 10.02 -4.81
C ILE A 149 14.58 9.70 -4.63
N ILE A 150 14.99 9.29 -3.43
CA ILE A 150 16.38 8.92 -3.13
C ILE A 150 16.82 7.76 -4.03
N ASN A 151 15.99 6.71 -4.11
CA ASN A 151 16.25 5.55 -4.94
C ASN A 151 16.40 5.89 -6.43
N SER A 152 15.55 6.79 -6.94
CA SER A 152 15.60 7.22 -8.34
C SER A 152 16.88 8.00 -8.65
N ILE A 153 17.35 8.84 -7.73
CA ILE A 153 18.59 9.60 -7.90
C ILE A 153 19.79 8.66 -7.87
N ILE A 154 19.90 7.78 -6.87
CA ILE A 154 21.02 6.84 -6.74
C ILE A 154 21.06 5.90 -7.95
N SER A 155 19.91 5.31 -8.32
CA SER A 155 19.81 4.44 -9.49
C SER A 155 20.17 5.17 -10.78
N GLY A 156 19.74 6.42 -10.93
CA GLY A 156 20.06 7.24 -12.09
C GLY A 156 21.56 7.48 -12.25
N ILE A 157 22.27 7.72 -11.15
CA ILE A 157 23.73 7.87 -11.14
C ILE A 157 24.39 6.54 -11.52
N VAL A 158 24.00 5.44 -10.88
CA VAL A 158 24.58 4.11 -11.16
C VAL A 158 24.37 3.71 -12.62
N ILE A 159 23.15 3.84 -13.15
CA ILE A 159 22.83 3.39 -14.51
C ILE A 159 23.50 4.28 -15.58
N TYR A 160 23.79 5.55 -15.26
CA TYR A 160 24.45 6.45 -16.22
C TYR A 160 25.80 5.90 -16.68
N ASP A 161 26.58 5.30 -15.77
CA ASP A 161 27.89 4.74 -16.06
C ASP A 161 27.84 3.50 -16.96
N TYR A 162 26.71 2.77 -16.97
CA TYR A 162 26.49 1.55 -17.75
C TYR A 162 25.44 1.72 -18.87
N SER A 163 25.18 2.96 -19.30
CA SER A 163 24.09 3.26 -20.24
C SER A 163 24.32 2.73 -21.66
N LEU A 164 23.29 2.13 -22.27
CA LEU A 164 23.23 1.72 -23.69
C LEU A 164 22.78 2.87 -24.62
N GLY A 165 22.79 4.12 -24.14
CA GLY A 165 22.33 5.29 -24.88
C GLY A 165 20.82 5.49 -24.77
N ASN A 166 20.13 5.70 -25.91
CA ASN A 166 18.74 6.16 -25.91
C ASN A 166 17.76 5.18 -25.25
N GLN A 167 17.99 3.87 -25.38
CA GLN A 167 17.09 2.85 -24.83
C GLN A 167 17.02 2.90 -23.29
N THR A 168 18.18 3.03 -22.63
CA THR A 168 18.31 3.17 -21.18
C THR A 168 17.59 4.42 -20.70
N THR A 169 17.86 5.57 -21.34
CA THR A 169 17.26 6.87 -20.97
C THR A 169 15.73 6.84 -21.09
N THR A 170 15.18 6.34 -22.20
CA THR A 170 13.73 6.24 -22.37
C THR A 170 13.10 5.32 -21.32
N THR A 171 13.76 4.23 -20.96
CA THR A 171 13.26 3.28 -19.95
C THR A 171 13.23 3.91 -18.55
N ILE A 172 14.30 4.59 -18.14
CA ILE A 172 14.35 5.32 -16.86
C ILE A 172 13.23 6.36 -16.78
N ILE A 173 13.11 7.21 -17.80
CA ILE A 173 12.08 8.27 -17.84
C ILE A 173 10.68 7.66 -17.74
N THR A 174 10.43 6.57 -18.48
CA THR A 174 9.11 5.92 -18.49
C THR A 174 8.77 5.30 -17.12
N ASN A 175 9.73 4.64 -16.47
CA ASN A 175 9.54 4.06 -15.14
C ASN A 175 9.29 5.13 -14.08
N ILE A 176 10.08 6.22 -14.10
CA ILE A 176 9.87 7.36 -13.20
C ILE A 176 8.47 7.96 -13.43
N LEU A 177 8.05 8.15 -14.69
CA LEU A 177 6.74 8.70 -15.01
C LEU A 177 5.59 7.83 -14.47
N PHE A 178 5.68 6.51 -14.62
CA PHE A 178 4.68 5.60 -14.05
C PHE A 178 4.59 5.72 -12.53
N MET A 179 5.72 5.84 -11.84
CA MET A 179 5.71 6.05 -10.38
C MET A 179 5.17 7.39 -9.98
N VAL A 180 5.50 8.45 -10.71
CA VAL A 180 4.96 9.79 -10.45
C VAL A 180 3.43 9.77 -10.54
N THR A 181 2.85 9.07 -11.52
CA THR A 181 1.39 8.94 -11.61
C THR A 181 0.79 8.20 -10.41
N LYS A 182 1.36 7.05 -9.99
CA LYS A 182 0.86 6.33 -8.82
C LYS A 182 1.03 7.13 -7.53
N LEU A 183 2.17 7.79 -7.34
CA LEU A 183 2.44 8.62 -6.16
C LEU A 183 1.55 9.86 -6.11
N SER A 184 1.17 10.42 -7.26
CA SER A 184 0.19 11.51 -7.35
C SER A 184 -1.18 11.07 -6.81
N ASP A 185 -1.65 9.86 -7.18
CA ASP A 185 -2.90 9.31 -6.67
C ASP A 185 -2.84 9.04 -5.16
N VAL A 186 -1.73 8.48 -4.68
CA VAL A 186 -1.49 8.29 -3.24
C VAL A 186 -1.48 9.64 -2.51
N TYR A 187 -0.77 10.64 -3.05
CA TYR A 187 -0.69 11.98 -2.45
C TYR A 187 -2.07 12.61 -2.30
N ILE A 188 -2.91 12.54 -3.33
CA ILE A 188 -4.29 13.05 -3.27
C ILE A 188 -5.11 12.31 -2.18
N THR A 189 -4.83 11.03 -1.96
CA THR A 189 -5.54 10.19 -0.98
C THR A 189 -5.13 10.51 0.45
N VAL A 190 -3.84 10.80 0.70
CA VAL A 190 -3.28 11.01 2.04
C VAL A 190 -3.19 12.47 2.45
N ASN A 191 -3.14 13.40 1.50
CA ASN A 191 -3.08 14.84 1.76
C ASN A 191 -4.47 15.40 2.02
N THR A 192 -5.10 14.93 3.08
CA THR A 192 -6.47 15.26 3.48
C THR A 192 -6.56 15.68 4.94
N GLU A 193 -7.64 16.35 5.30
CA GLU A 193 -7.94 16.68 6.70
C GLU A 193 -8.35 15.44 7.50
N LYS A 194 -8.32 15.56 8.83
CA LYS A 194 -8.47 14.45 9.78
C LYS A 194 -9.67 13.52 9.53
N ASN A 195 -10.83 14.05 9.13
CA ASN A 195 -12.05 13.26 8.92
C ASN A 195 -12.40 13.12 7.43
N ILE A 196 -11.48 13.40 6.51
CA ILE A 196 -11.70 13.26 5.06
C ILE A 196 -11.00 12.00 4.58
N PHE A 197 -11.79 10.97 4.29
CA PHE A 197 -11.29 9.66 3.87
C PHE A 197 -11.66 9.38 2.42
N TYR A 198 -10.68 9.52 1.51
CA TYR A 198 -10.83 9.05 0.12
C TYR A 198 -10.51 7.55 0.01
N SER A 199 -11.25 6.86 -0.86
CA SER A 199 -10.94 5.50 -1.29
C SER A 199 -9.68 5.47 -2.15
N ALA A 200 -8.82 4.47 -1.93
CA ALA A 200 -7.64 4.24 -2.74
C ALA A 200 -7.93 3.45 -4.04
N TYR A 201 -9.11 2.80 -4.17
CA TYR A 201 -9.40 1.85 -5.26
C TYR A 201 -10.66 2.18 -6.09
N LEU A 202 -11.57 3.01 -5.59
CA LEU A 202 -12.72 3.44 -6.36
C LEU A 202 -12.28 4.50 -7.40
N LYS A 203 -12.48 4.19 -8.68
CA LYS A 203 -12.17 5.12 -9.78
C LYS A 203 -13.14 6.32 -9.74
N GLY A 204 -12.60 7.48 -9.37
CA GLY A 204 -13.34 8.70 -9.06
C GLY A 204 -13.18 9.03 -7.58
N LYS A 205 -12.87 10.30 -7.24
CA LYS A 205 -12.64 10.72 -5.85
C LYS A 205 -13.94 10.59 -5.05
N ILE A 206 -14.16 9.41 -4.48
CA ILE A 206 -15.32 9.08 -3.66
C ILE A 206 -14.86 9.11 -2.21
N GLN A 207 -15.51 9.95 -1.41
CA GLN A 207 -15.22 10.13 0.01
C GLN A 207 -16.22 9.33 0.85
N PHE A 208 -15.73 8.63 1.85
CA PHE A 208 -16.58 8.06 2.90
C PHE A 208 -17.06 9.18 3.83
N ASN A 209 -18.36 9.39 3.93
CA ASN A 209 -18.95 10.56 4.61
C ASN A 209 -20.09 10.26 5.57
N ASP A 210 -20.54 9.00 5.69
CA ASP A 210 -21.48 8.58 6.73
C ASP A 210 -21.05 7.23 7.31
N VAL A 211 -21.68 6.83 8.41
CA VAL A 211 -21.45 5.53 9.06
C VAL A 211 -22.43 4.50 8.50
N ASP A 212 -21.95 3.29 8.24
CA ASP A 212 -22.80 2.18 7.82
C ASP A 212 -23.87 1.87 8.89
N SER A 213 -25.15 2.04 8.50
CA SER A 213 -26.32 1.88 9.36
C SER A 213 -26.44 0.49 9.99
N ASP A 214 -25.97 -0.56 9.31
CA ASP A 214 -26.04 -1.94 9.81
C ASP A 214 -25.07 -2.19 10.98
N LYS A 215 -23.98 -1.40 11.04
CA LYS A 215 -23.01 -1.48 12.14
C LYS A 215 -23.49 -0.75 13.39
N ILE A 216 -24.27 0.31 13.22
CA ILE A 216 -24.94 1.03 14.32
C ILE A 216 -25.95 0.10 15.01
N ALA A 217 -26.77 -0.61 14.22
CA ALA A 217 -27.77 -1.55 14.76
C ALA A 217 -27.14 -2.69 15.57
N LYS A 218 -25.99 -3.22 15.13
CA LYS A 218 -25.26 -4.26 15.87
C LYS A 218 -24.67 -3.74 17.17
N ASP A 219 -24.13 -2.52 17.20
CA ASP A 219 -23.62 -1.94 18.44
C ASP A 219 -24.75 -1.70 19.46
N ILE A 220 -25.94 -1.28 19.01
CA ILE A 220 -27.13 -1.11 19.86
C ILE A 220 -27.63 -2.46 20.41
N LEU A 221 -27.64 -3.52 19.59
CA LEU A 221 -28.06 -4.86 20.04
C LEU A 221 -27.04 -5.47 21.02
N VAL A 222 -25.76 -5.23 20.80
CA VAL A 222 -24.66 -5.70 21.65
C VAL A 222 -24.62 -4.97 22.99
N LEU A 223 -25.03 -3.70 23.05
CA LEU A 223 -25.19 -2.96 24.33
C LEU A 223 -26.29 -3.55 25.22
N ASN A 224 -27.35 -4.15 24.65
CA ASN A 224 -28.42 -4.77 25.43
C ASN A 224 -28.04 -6.14 26.04
N ASP A 225 -27.10 -6.87 25.44
CA ASP A 225 -26.66 -8.18 25.92
C ASP A 225 -25.39 -8.12 26.82
N LYS A 226 -24.70 -6.97 26.87
CA LYS A 226 -23.38 -6.83 27.50
C LYS A 226 -23.34 -6.38 28.96
N GLU A 227 -24.45 -6.01 29.59
CA GLU A 227 -24.45 -5.69 31.03
C GLU A 227 -24.00 -6.87 31.92
N VAL A 228 -23.89 -8.10 31.39
CA VAL A 228 -23.60 -9.32 32.19
C VAL A 228 -22.20 -9.92 31.95
N PHE A 229 -21.46 -9.57 30.89
CA PHE A 229 -20.23 -10.31 30.49
C PHE A 229 -18.94 -9.48 30.34
N GLU A 230 -18.98 -8.14 30.29
CA GLU A 230 -17.84 -7.31 29.85
C GLU A 230 -16.68 -7.12 30.86
N GLU A 231 -16.82 -7.50 32.15
CA GLU A 231 -15.75 -7.17 33.11
C GLU A 231 -14.55 -8.14 33.09
N LYS A 232 -14.66 -9.33 32.46
CA LYS A 232 -13.60 -10.37 32.53
C LYS A 232 -12.74 -10.55 31.28
N GLU A 233 -13.26 -10.39 30.07
CA GLU A 233 -12.50 -10.72 28.84
C GLU A 233 -11.63 -9.56 28.30
N VAL A 234 -11.97 -8.31 28.64
CA VAL A 234 -11.27 -7.11 28.13
C VAL A 234 -9.84 -6.97 28.68
N PHE A 235 -9.50 -7.68 29.76
CA PHE A 235 -8.16 -7.63 30.34
C PHE A 235 -7.18 -8.59 29.63
N GLU A 236 -7.63 -9.73 29.11
CA GLU A 236 -6.76 -10.72 28.47
C GLU A 236 -6.40 -10.35 27.02
N GLU A 237 -7.34 -9.80 26.23
CA GLU A 237 -7.10 -9.51 24.81
C GLU A 237 -6.17 -8.29 24.60
N LYS A 238 -6.18 -7.33 25.54
CA LYS A 238 -5.26 -6.17 25.53
C LYS A 238 -3.81 -6.56 25.79
N GLU A 239 -3.55 -7.67 26.48
CA GLU A 239 -2.20 -8.14 26.76
C GLU A 239 -1.57 -8.83 25.54
N VAL A 240 -2.38 -9.50 24.71
CA VAL A 240 -1.93 -10.23 23.52
C VAL A 240 -1.53 -9.29 22.38
N VAL A 241 -2.36 -8.28 22.09
CA VAL A 241 -2.10 -7.31 21.00
C VAL A 241 -0.93 -6.38 21.34
N PHE A 242 -0.72 -6.06 22.62
CA PHE A 242 0.41 -5.24 23.04
C PHE A 242 1.74 -6.03 22.99
N LYS A 243 1.71 -7.36 23.18
CA LYS A 243 2.88 -8.25 23.04
C LYS A 243 3.31 -8.43 21.58
N GLU A 244 2.38 -8.67 20.66
CA GLU A 244 2.71 -8.85 19.22
C GLU A 244 3.35 -7.59 18.61
N VAL A 245 2.95 -6.39 19.06
CA VAL A 245 3.48 -5.12 18.57
C VAL A 245 4.85 -4.77 19.19
N PHE A 246 5.17 -5.29 20.38
CA PHE A 246 6.46 -5.05 21.03
C PHE A 246 7.52 -6.10 20.69
N GLU A 247 7.16 -7.37 20.48
CA GLU A 247 8.12 -8.40 20.04
C GLU A 247 8.69 -8.09 18.63
N GLU A 248 7.90 -7.46 17.75
CA GLU A 248 8.39 -7.05 16.42
C GLU A 248 9.38 -5.87 16.49
N LYS A 249 9.38 -5.11 17.60
CA LYS A 249 10.35 -4.02 17.85
C LYS A 249 11.66 -4.53 18.45
N GLU A 250 11.62 -5.50 19.38
CA GLU A 250 12.84 -6.07 19.96
C GLU A 250 13.65 -6.89 18.93
N VAL A 251 12.98 -7.56 17.99
CA VAL A 251 13.65 -8.28 16.88
C VAL A 251 14.36 -7.33 15.90
N PHE A 252 13.94 -6.08 15.81
CA PHE A 252 14.55 -5.08 14.91
C PHE A 252 15.75 -4.37 15.56
N GLU A 253 15.72 -4.12 16.88
CA GLU A 253 16.85 -3.52 17.61
C GLU A 253 17.96 -4.54 17.92
N GLU A 254 17.66 -5.83 18.12
CA GLU A 254 18.68 -6.84 18.43
C GLU A 254 19.49 -7.29 17.20
N LYS A 255 18.92 -7.16 15.98
CA LYS A 255 19.63 -7.44 14.72
C LYS A 255 20.62 -6.36 14.30
N GLU A 256 20.35 -5.08 14.58
CA GLU A 256 21.31 -4.00 14.30
C GLU A 256 22.55 -4.05 15.22
N VAL A 257 22.45 -4.68 16.40
CA VAL A 257 23.60 -4.80 17.34
C VAL A 257 24.49 -6.03 17.05
N PHE A 258 23.98 -7.05 16.34
CA PHE A 258 24.75 -8.27 16.06
C PHE A 258 25.62 -8.19 14.80
N GLU A 259 25.20 -7.44 13.76
CA GLU A 259 26.02 -7.26 12.54
C GLU A 259 27.24 -6.33 12.75
N GLU A 260 27.22 -5.45 13.76
CA GLU A 260 28.37 -4.57 14.06
C GLU A 260 29.46 -5.28 14.89
N LYS A 261 29.19 -6.46 15.46
CA LYS A 261 30.15 -7.21 16.30
C LYS A 261 30.89 -8.34 15.58
N GLU A 262 30.40 -8.82 14.44
CA GLU A 262 31.07 -9.91 13.70
C GLU A 262 32.22 -9.44 12.80
N VAL A 263 32.41 -8.12 12.61
CA VAL A 263 33.52 -7.56 11.80
C VAL A 263 34.78 -7.22 12.62
N VAL A 264 34.78 -7.40 13.96
CA VAL A 264 35.92 -7.01 14.83
C VAL A 264 36.73 -8.20 15.39
N VAL A 265 36.40 -9.45 15.04
CA VAL A 265 37.15 -10.63 15.53
C VAL A 265 37.69 -11.48 14.37
N GLU A 266 38.47 -10.86 13.48
CA GLU A 266 39.40 -11.62 12.64
C GLU A 266 40.67 -10.80 12.33
N VAL A 267 41.25 -10.20 13.37
CA VAL A 267 42.66 -9.79 13.37
C VAL A 267 43.20 -10.12 14.75
N VAL A 268 44.36 -10.78 14.81
CA VAL A 268 45.07 -11.29 16.00
C VAL A 268 44.68 -12.71 16.42
N VAL A 269 45.18 -13.73 15.70
CA VAL A 269 46.17 -14.69 16.21
C VAL A 269 46.82 -15.37 14.99
N GLU A 270 48.07 -15.02 14.66
CA GLU A 270 49.11 -15.97 14.26
C GLU A 270 50.45 -15.23 14.19
N THR A 271 51.21 -15.41 15.27
CA THR A 271 52.67 -15.52 15.21
C THR A 271 53.08 -16.78 14.48
#